data_AF-A0A1W9TFV7-F1
#
_entry.id   AF-A0A1W9TFV7-F1
#
_cell.length_a   1.000
_cell.length_b   1.000
_cell.length_c   1.000
_cell.angle_alpha   90.00
_cell.angle_beta   90.00
_cell.angle_gamma   90.00
#
_symmetry.space_group_name_H-M   'P 1'
#
loop_
_entity.id
_entity.type
_entity.pdbx_description
1 polymer ?
#
loop_
_entity_poly.entity_id
_entity_poly.type
_entity_poly.pdbx_seq_one_letter_code
_entity_poly.pdbx_strand_id
1 'polypeptide(L)'
;MTAKLASEENKPNGMYIIKNEEQFKKEFGLKKIKIIPGIGKVTYDMLKSKNLFIIRDLWKYSLNEMKDKIGNVGIGLYYKSRGIDNSIVGRIIKNKSRGKEITYQEDIYDKKIIYNTLKEIIKEISFEMKNTKKWCKTITVKIKYEDMEQITRSKTVESSIRETLELYEVVDGILKKISFPKKVRLAGMYVSNFTNHKIEQLKLGERVKKENIKKVSELAYKIKKKYGKNIIIDPLDCK
;
A
#
# COMPACT_ATOMS: atom_id res chain seq x y z
N MET A 1 -2.95 8.28 -19.95
CA MET A 1 -1.56 7.87 -20.26
C MET A 1 -0.86 8.82 -21.23
N THR A 2 -1.42 9.03 -22.44
CA THR A 2 -0.81 9.84 -23.51
C THR A 2 -0.42 11.25 -23.05
N ALA A 3 -1.26 11.91 -22.25
CA ALA A 3 -0.96 13.20 -21.62
C ALA A 3 0.32 13.18 -20.76
N LYS A 4 0.59 12.08 -20.04
CA LYS A 4 1.82 11.92 -19.25
C LYS A 4 3.05 11.80 -20.16
N LEU A 5 2.94 11.07 -21.27
CA LEU A 5 4.03 10.97 -22.24
C LEU A 5 4.30 12.33 -22.90
N ALA A 6 3.24 13.01 -23.36
CA ALA A 6 3.34 14.34 -23.94
C ALA A 6 4.02 15.34 -23.00
N SER A 7 3.70 15.29 -21.70
CA SER A 7 4.32 16.19 -20.71
C SER A 7 5.83 16.02 -20.56
N GLU A 8 6.41 14.89 -20.94
CA GLU A 8 7.87 14.65 -20.85
C GLU A 8 8.63 15.07 -22.11
N GLU A 9 7.97 15.19 -23.27
CA GLU A 9 8.66 15.37 -24.56
C GLU A 9 9.38 16.72 -24.72
N ASN A 10 8.74 17.80 -24.27
CA ASN A 10 9.26 19.16 -24.40
C ASN A 10 9.67 19.76 -23.06
N LYS A 11 10.19 18.95 -22.13
CA LYS A 11 10.76 19.48 -20.88
C LYS A 11 12.17 20.07 -21.10
N PRO A 12 12.56 21.13 -20.36
CA PRO A 12 11.72 21.93 -19.47
C PRO A 12 10.90 23.02 -20.21
N ASN A 13 9.82 23.51 -19.58
CA ASN A 13 8.99 24.66 -20.01
C ASN A 13 8.31 24.60 -21.39
N GLY A 14 8.22 23.45 -22.05
CA GLY A 14 7.46 23.30 -23.28
C GLY A 14 6.11 22.58 -23.11
N MET A 15 5.28 22.68 -24.14
CA MET A 15 4.00 21.97 -24.25
C MET A 15 4.07 21.01 -25.44
N TYR A 16 3.39 19.87 -25.34
CA TYR A 16 3.26 18.90 -26.42
C TYR A 16 1.82 18.40 -26.49
N ILE A 17 1.25 18.36 -27.70
CA ILE A 17 -0.13 17.94 -27.92
C ILE A 17 -0.15 16.75 -28.88
N ILE A 18 -0.72 15.65 -28.40
CA ILE A 18 -1.00 14.45 -29.19
C ILE A 18 -2.49 14.49 -29.56
N LYS A 19 -2.78 14.78 -30.83
CA LYS A 19 -4.14 15.04 -31.32
C LYS A 19 -4.98 13.78 -31.52
N ASN A 20 -4.36 12.70 -31.98
CA ASN A 20 -5.05 11.45 -32.29
C ASN A 20 -4.11 10.23 -32.18
N GLU A 21 -4.67 9.03 -32.35
CA GLU A 21 -3.92 7.77 -32.27
C GLU A 21 -2.86 7.64 -33.37
N GLU A 22 -3.10 8.16 -34.56
CA GLU A 22 -2.15 8.08 -35.67
C GLU A 22 -0.89 8.91 -35.39
N GLN A 23 -1.07 10.13 -34.88
CA GLN A 23 0.02 10.99 -34.44
C GLN A 23 0.82 10.29 -33.32
N PHE A 24 0.13 9.70 -32.34
CA PHE A 24 0.78 8.93 -31.29
C PHE A 24 1.65 7.79 -31.87
N LYS A 25 1.07 6.97 -32.76
CA LYS A 25 1.79 5.86 -33.40
C LYS A 25 3.02 6.37 -34.16
N LYS A 26 2.88 7.44 -34.95
CA LYS A 26 3.99 8.03 -35.71
C LYS A 26 5.13 8.52 -34.81
N GLU A 27 4.80 9.27 -33.77
CA GLU A 27 5.80 9.96 -32.93
C GLU A 27 6.43 9.06 -31.86
N PHE A 28 5.66 8.12 -31.31
CA PHE A 28 6.09 7.29 -30.18
C PHE A 28 6.41 5.85 -30.58
N GLY A 29 5.97 5.37 -31.74
CA GLY A 29 6.17 3.97 -32.16
C GLY A 29 7.64 3.52 -32.14
N LEU A 30 8.57 4.41 -32.49
CA LEU A 30 10.01 4.11 -32.51
C LEU A 30 10.70 4.32 -31.15
N LYS A 31 10.01 4.85 -30.15
CA LYS A 31 10.59 5.09 -28.83
C LYS A 31 10.68 3.80 -28.03
N LYS A 32 11.61 3.77 -27.07
CA LYS A 32 11.81 2.63 -26.16
C LYS A 32 10.53 2.34 -25.38
N ILE A 33 10.15 1.06 -25.28
CA ILE A 33 8.93 0.64 -24.55
C ILE A 33 8.91 1.16 -23.11
N LYS A 34 10.08 1.29 -22.46
CA LYS A 34 10.25 1.78 -21.08
C LYS A 34 9.56 3.12 -20.79
N ILE A 35 9.32 3.97 -21.80
CA ILE A 35 8.64 5.25 -21.57
C ILE A 35 7.17 5.07 -21.20
N ILE A 36 6.54 3.95 -21.58
CA ILE A 36 5.12 3.70 -21.30
C ILE A 36 4.88 3.66 -19.78
N PRO A 37 3.97 4.50 -19.25
CA PRO A 37 3.64 4.50 -17.84
C PRO A 37 3.15 3.13 -17.32
N GLY A 38 3.79 2.67 -16.24
CA GLY A 38 3.55 1.36 -15.63
C GLY A 38 4.56 0.28 -16.02
N ILE A 39 5.54 0.59 -16.90
CA ILE A 39 6.66 -0.30 -17.19
C ILE A 39 7.85 0.09 -16.33
N GLY A 40 8.08 -0.69 -15.27
CA GLY A 40 9.28 -0.59 -14.44
C GLY A 40 10.46 -1.39 -15.01
N LYS A 41 11.58 -1.41 -14.28
CA LYS A 41 12.79 -2.14 -14.65
C LYS A 41 12.51 -3.63 -14.93
N VAL A 42 11.82 -4.32 -14.01
CA VAL A 42 11.52 -5.77 -14.13
C VAL A 42 10.71 -6.07 -15.39
N THR A 43 9.62 -5.34 -15.62
CA THR A 43 8.79 -5.52 -16.81
C THR A 43 9.57 -5.23 -18.09
N TYR A 44 10.42 -4.19 -18.08
CA TYR A 44 11.24 -3.85 -19.23
C TYR A 44 12.30 -4.92 -19.53
N ASP A 45 12.97 -5.45 -18.49
CA ASP A 45 13.96 -6.51 -18.63
C ASP A 45 13.31 -7.81 -19.18
N MET A 46 12.09 -8.14 -18.76
CA MET A 46 11.29 -9.24 -19.31
C MET A 46 10.86 -9.02 -20.78
N LEU A 47 10.53 -7.79 -21.18
CA LEU A 47 10.21 -7.47 -22.57
C LEU A 47 11.45 -7.58 -23.46
N LYS A 48 12.60 -7.11 -22.96
CA LYS A 48 13.89 -7.26 -23.64
C LYS A 48 14.28 -8.70 -23.90
N SER A 49 14.09 -9.60 -22.92
CA SER A 49 14.40 -11.03 -23.12
C SER A 49 13.52 -11.69 -24.18
N LYS A 50 12.41 -11.05 -24.57
CA LYS A 50 11.52 -11.45 -25.68
C LYS A 50 11.79 -10.66 -26.97
N ASN A 51 12.91 -9.95 -27.07
CA ASN A 51 13.29 -9.09 -28.19
C ASN A 51 12.28 -7.96 -28.48
N LEU A 52 11.68 -7.38 -27.44
CA LEU A 52 10.77 -6.24 -27.53
C LEU A 52 11.43 -5.01 -26.92
N PHE A 53 11.81 -4.04 -27.76
CA PHE A 53 12.61 -2.89 -27.36
C PHE A 53 11.86 -1.57 -27.56
N ILE A 54 11.09 -1.44 -28.65
CA ILE A 54 10.35 -0.23 -29.03
C ILE A 54 8.84 -0.45 -29.04
N ILE A 55 8.06 0.63 -28.89
CA ILE A 55 6.59 0.55 -28.77
C ILE A 55 5.96 -0.21 -29.95
N ARG A 56 6.46 0.03 -31.16
CA ARG A 56 6.00 -0.62 -32.39
C ARG A 56 6.18 -2.13 -32.41
N ASP A 57 7.15 -2.68 -31.66
CA ASP A 57 7.35 -4.14 -31.59
C ASP A 57 6.14 -4.88 -31.03
N LEU A 58 5.29 -4.18 -30.26
CA LEU A 58 4.07 -4.70 -29.67
C LEU A 58 2.88 -4.73 -30.66
N TRP A 59 2.99 -4.04 -31.80
CA TRP A 59 1.86 -3.89 -32.72
C TRP A 59 1.62 -5.12 -33.60
N LYS A 60 2.64 -5.97 -33.76
CA LYS A 60 2.55 -7.22 -34.52
C LYS A 60 1.76 -8.32 -33.81
N TYR A 61 1.43 -8.13 -32.54
CA TYR A 61 0.68 -9.10 -31.75
C TYR A 61 -0.77 -8.68 -31.60
N SER A 62 -1.66 -9.67 -31.73
CA SER A 62 -3.06 -9.57 -31.31
C SER A 62 -3.18 -9.46 -29.79
N LEU A 63 -4.37 -9.08 -29.31
CA LEU A 63 -4.64 -8.97 -27.88
C LEU A 63 -4.43 -10.31 -27.15
N ASN A 64 -4.85 -11.42 -27.76
CA ASN A 64 -4.69 -12.76 -27.20
C ASN A 64 -3.21 -13.15 -27.13
N GLU A 65 -2.44 -12.95 -28.20
CA GLU A 65 -1.00 -13.22 -28.18
C GLU A 65 -0.24 -12.38 -27.15
N MET A 66 -0.66 -11.12 -26.94
CA MET A 66 -0.09 -10.29 -25.89
C MET A 66 -0.36 -10.86 -24.49
N LYS A 67 -1.59 -11.33 -24.26
CA LYS A 67 -1.96 -11.99 -23.00
C LYS A 67 -1.17 -13.29 -22.81
N ASP A 68 -1.01 -14.10 -23.85
CA ASP A 68 -0.34 -15.39 -23.74
C ASP A 68 1.18 -15.24 -23.58
N LYS A 69 1.81 -14.29 -24.29
CA LYS A 69 3.27 -14.09 -24.25
C LYS A 69 3.76 -13.28 -23.06
N ILE A 70 2.95 -12.33 -22.57
CA ILE A 70 3.36 -11.31 -21.58
C ILE A 70 2.49 -11.38 -20.30
N GLY A 71 1.38 -12.12 -20.32
CA GLY A 71 0.44 -12.23 -19.21
C GLY A 71 -0.54 -11.06 -19.15
N ASN A 72 -1.17 -10.86 -17.98
CA ASN A 72 -2.17 -9.80 -17.77
C ASN A 72 -1.63 -8.39 -18.04
N VAL A 73 -0.33 -8.16 -17.87
CA VAL A 73 0.32 -6.89 -18.21
C VAL A 73 0.28 -6.63 -19.72
N GLY A 74 0.35 -7.70 -20.54
CA GLY A 74 0.28 -7.64 -21.99
C GLY A 74 -1.02 -7.01 -22.52
N ILE A 75 -2.16 -7.29 -21.87
CA ILE A 75 -3.46 -6.69 -22.20
C ILE A 75 -3.37 -5.16 -22.12
N GLY A 76 -2.87 -4.64 -20.99
CA GLY A 76 -2.70 -3.20 -20.82
C GLY A 76 -1.70 -2.60 -21.81
N LEU A 77 -0.60 -3.30 -22.09
CA LEU A 77 0.41 -2.86 -23.04
C LEU A 77 -0.10 -2.82 -24.49
N TYR A 78 -1.00 -3.72 -24.87
CA TYR A 78 -1.61 -3.75 -26.19
C TYR A 78 -2.32 -2.41 -26.50
N TYR A 79 -3.17 -1.94 -25.58
CA TYR A 79 -3.89 -0.67 -25.73
C TYR A 79 -2.96 0.53 -25.60
N LYS A 80 -2.11 0.53 -24.55
CA LYS A 80 -1.19 1.64 -24.27
C LYS A 80 -0.21 1.90 -25.42
N SER A 81 0.34 0.85 -26.01
CA SER A 81 1.26 0.97 -27.15
C SER A 81 0.60 1.57 -28.39
N ARG A 82 -0.74 1.55 -28.47
CA ARG A 82 -1.52 2.11 -29.57
C ARG A 82 -2.11 3.48 -29.25
N GLY A 83 -1.77 4.06 -28.09
CA GLY A 83 -2.28 5.36 -27.63
C GLY A 83 -3.66 5.30 -26.96
N ILE A 84 -4.21 4.10 -26.77
CA ILE A 84 -5.55 3.89 -26.22
C ILE A 84 -5.48 3.80 -24.70
N ASP A 85 -6.18 4.70 -24.00
CA ASP A 85 -6.33 4.68 -22.54
C ASP A 85 -7.69 5.23 -22.11
N ASN A 86 -8.61 4.33 -21.78
CA ASN A 86 -9.97 4.65 -21.34
C ASN A 86 -10.06 4.93 -19.83
N SER A 87 -8.94 5.24 -19.17
CA SER A 87 -8.94 5.59 -17.75
C SER A 87 -9.77 6.84 -17.49
N ILE A 88 -10.73 6.74 -16.57
CA ILE A 88 -11.56 7.87 -16.15
C ILE A 88 -10.72 8.82 -15.29
N VAL A 89 -10.64 10.08 -15.71
CA VAL A 89 -10.00 11.16 -14.94
C VAL A 89 -10.88 11.53 -13.74
N GLY A 90 -10.26 11.75 -12.57
CA GLY A 90 -10.98 12.24 -11.38
C GLY A 90 -11.73 11.17 -10.58
N ARG A 91 -11.51 9.87 -10.84
CA ARG A 91 -12.13 8.80 -10.04
C ARG A 91 -11.69 8.90 -8.57
N ILE A 92 -12.64 9.17 -7.66
CA ILE A 92 -12.38 9.11 -6.21
C ILE A 92 -12.22 7.64 -5.81
N ILE A 93 -10.97 7.20 -5.65
CA ILE A 93 -10.68 5.85 -5.17
C ILE A 93 -10.71 5.86 -3.64
N LYS A 94 -11.63 5.10 -3.06
CA LYS A 94 -11.62 4.86 -1.62
C LYS A 94 -10.36 4.06 -1.27
N ASN A 95 -9.57 4.56 -0.31
CA ASN A 95 -8.40 3.85 0.21
C ASN A 95 -8.83 2.46 0.72
N LYS A 96 -8.29 1.40 0.10
CA LYS A 96 -8.58 0.00 0.41
C LYS A 96 -7.74 -0.54 1.58
N SER A 97 -6.59 0.08 1.80
CA SER A 97 -5.70 -0.19 2.92
C SER A 97 -5.05 1.10 3.41
N ARG A 98 -4.51 1.06 4.62
CA ARG A 98 -3.66 2.09 5.19
C ARG A 98 -2.55 1.42 5.95
N GLY A 99 -1.33 1.89 5.83
CA GLY A 99 -0.22 1.33 6.59
C GLY A 99 0.97 2.26 6.62
N LYS A 100 1.90 1.93 7.50
CA LYS A 100 3.18 2.60 7.65
C LYS A 100 4.25 1.53 7.80
N GLU A 101 5.39 1.77 7.20
CA GLU A 101 6.58 0.95 7.34
C GLU A 101 7.78 1.85 7.60
N ILE A 102 8.73 1.35 8.37
CA ILE A 102 9.97 2.04 8.71
C ILE A 102 11.11 1.18 8.18
N THR A 103 11.95 1.80 7.35
CA THR A 103 13.26 1.24 6.99
C THR A 103 14.26 1.76 8.02
N TYR A 104 14.95 0.84 8.68
CA TYR A 104 15.95 1.20 9.69
C TYR A 104 17.22 1.75 9.02
N GLN A 105 17.95 2.58 9.74
CA GLN A 105 19.28 3.05 9.30
C GLN A 105 20.30 1.91 9.30
N GLU A 106 20.20 1.02 10.28
CA GLU A 106 20.99 -0.19 10.41
C GLU A 106 20.06 -1.40 10.55
N ASP A 107 20.45 -2.55 10.00
CA ASP A 107 19.63 -3.77 10.07
C ASP A 107 19.59 -4.31 11.51
N ILE A 108 18.38 -4.59 12.02
CA ILE A 108 18.11 -4.84 13.45
C ILE A 108 17.96 -6.32 13.76
N TYR A 109 18.65 -6.81 14.79
CA TYR A 109 18.43 -8.16 15.35
C TYR A 109 17.54 -8.16 16.60
N ASP A 110 17.52 -7.04 17.36
CA ASP A 110 16.75 -6.95 18.60
C ASP A 110 15.24 -6.85 18.34
N LYS A 111 14.51 -7.90 18.76
CA LYS A 111 13.05 -7.96 18.68
C LYS A 111 12.39 -6.82 19.43
N LYS A 112 12.96 -6.32 20.54
CA LYS A 112 12.36 -5.21 21.30
C LYS A 112 12.26 -3.93 20.45
N ILE A 113 13.28 -3.64 19.64
CA ILE A 113 13.28 -2.50 18.71
C ILE A 113 12.19 -2.67 17.65
N ILE A 114 12.03 -3.88 17.10
CA ILE A 114 10.99 -4.20 16.12
C ILE A 114 9.59 -4.04 16.73
N TYR A 115 9.39 -4.55 17.95
CA TYR A 115 8.13 -4.42 18.68
C TYR A 115 7.80 -2.95 18.97
N ASN A 116 8.76 -2.16 19.46
CA ASN A 116 8.58 -0.74 19.72
C ASN A 116 8.26 0.03 18.43
N THR A 117 8.91 -0.31 17.33
CA THR A 117 8.61 0.29 16.01
C THR A 117 7.16 0.03 15.60
N LEU A 118 6.69 -1.21 15.75
CA LEU A 118 5.32 -1.55 15.42
C LEU A 118 4.32 -0.93 16.39
N LYS A 119 4.65 -0.77 17.68
CA LYS A 119 3.84 -0.02 18.64
C LYS A 119 3.62 1.42 18.19
N GLU A 120 4.67 2.13 17.77
CA GLU A 120 4.53 3.50 17.27
C GLU A 120 3.66 3.57 16.01
N ILE A 121 3.85 2.63 15.08
CA ILE A 121 3.00 2.53 13.88
C ILE A 121 1.53 2.27 14.27
N ILE A 122 1.26 1.40 15.24
CA ILE A 122 -0.09 1.11 15.72
C ILE A 122 -0.76 2.37 16.28
N LYS A 123 -0.04 3.16 17.10
CA LYS A 123 -0.55 4.42 17.68
C LYS A 123 -0.95 5.40 16.58
N GLU A 124 -0.11 5.55 15.57
CA GLU A 124 -0.38 6.44 14.43
C GLU A 124 -1.58 5.96 13.61
N ILE A 125 -1.62 4.68 13.24
CA ILE A 125 -2.74 4.11 12.46
C ILE A 125 -4.06 4.22 13.23
N SER A 126 -4.06 3.89 14.53
CA SER A 126 -5.22 4.02 15.41
C SER A 126 -5.75 5.45 15.45
N PHE A 127 -4.86 6.44 15.64
CA PHE A 127 -5.22 7.86 15.67
C PHE A 127 -5.83 8.31 14.33
N GLU A 128 -5.27 7.88 13.21
CA GLU A 128 -5.76 8.23 11.87
C GLU A 128 -7.09 7.55 11.53
N MET A 129 -7.28 6.31 11.96
CA MET A 129 -8.56 5.61 11.85
C MET A 129 -9.66 6.31 12.66
N LYS A 130 -9.34 6.79 13.87
CA LYS A 130 -10.25 7.61 14.68
C LYS A 130 -10.59 8.94 14.00
N ASN A 131 -9.61 9.62 13.41
CA ASN A 131 -9.85 10.85 12.63
C ASN A 131 -10.78 10.62 11.44
N THR A 132 -10.60 9.52 10.74
CA THR A 132 -11.39 9.17 9.55
C THR A 132 -12.69 8.42 9.87
N LYS A 133 -13.00 8.19 11.16
CA LYS A 133 -14.16 7.43 11.63
C LYS A 133 -14.26 6.04 10.98
N LYS A 134 -13.13 5.35 10.86
CA LYS A 134 -13.04 4.00 10.27
C LYS A 134 -12.65 2.95 11.29
N TRP A 135 -13.10 1.72 11.04
CA TRP A 135 -12.66 0.50 11.69
C TRP A 135 -12.07 -0.44 10.64
N CYS A 136 -11.20 -1.38 11.02
CA CYS A 136 -10.61 -2.36 10.12
C CYS A 136 -10.90 -3.79 10.61
N LYS A 137 -10.92 -4.75 9.69
CA LYS A 137 -11.02 -6.18 10.06
C LYS A 137 -9.75 -6.96 9.79
N THR A 138 -8.86 -6.46 8.92
CA THR A 138 -7.65 -7.18 8.53
C THR A 138 -6.43 -6.37 8.91
N ILE A 139 -5.53 -6.99 9.67
CA ILE A 139 -4.24 -6.45 10.07
C ILE A 139 -3.16 -7.29 9.39
N THR A 140 -2.15 -6.62 8.83
CA THR A 140 -1.02 -7.23 8.13
C THR A 140 0.27 -6.67 8.67
N VAL A 141 1.19 -7.55 9.07
CA VAL A 141 2.56 -7.20 9.44
C VAL A 141 3.47 -7.60 8.28
N LYS A 142 4.37 -6.68 7.92
CA LYS A 142 5.42 -6.92 6.94
C LYS A 142 6.78 -6.75 7.62
N ILE A 143 7.63 -7.74 7.45
CA ILE A 143 9.04 -7.72 7.85
C ILE A 143 9.87 -7.95 6.59
N LYS A 144 10.91 -7.16 6.37
CA LYS A 144 11.88 -7.34 5.31
C LYS A 144 13.27 -7.45 5.93
N TYR A 145 14.04 -8.44 5.49
CA TYR A 145 15.37 -8.75 6.01
C TYR A 145 16.48 -8.02 5.22
N GLU A 146 17.70 -8.13 5.72
CA GLU A 146 18.91 -7.50 5.16
C GLU A 146 19.19 -7.92 3.69
N ASP A 147 18.84 -9.15 3.32
CA ASP A 147 18.97 -9.69 1.96
C ASP A 147 17.79 -9.35 1.02
N MET A 148 16.91 -8.45 1.48
CA MET A 148 15.71 -8.01 0.78
C MET A 148 14.58 -9.05 0.68
N GLU A 149 14.73 -10.25 1.26
CA GLU A 149 13.60 -11.18 1.44
C GLU A 149 12.56 -10.56 2.38
N GLN A 150 11.28 -10.85 2.14
CA GLN A 150 10.19 -10.33 2.97
C GLN A 150 9.23 -11.42 3.41
N ILE A 151 8.75 -11.30 4.64
CA ILE A 151 7.62 -12.07 5.17
C ILE A 151 6.47 -11.10 5.41
N THR A 152 5.32 -11.47 4.86
CA THR A 152 4.04 -10.81 5.13
C THR A 152 3.09 -11.81 5.78
N ARG A 153 2.48 -11.41 6.89
CA ARG A 153 1.48 -12.20 7.61
C ARG A 153 0.29 -11.32 7.93
N SER A 154 -0.90 -11.84 7.66
CA SER A 154 -2.15 -11.13 7.87
C SER A 154 -3.07 -11.94 8.77
N LYS A 155 -3.87 -11.24 9.57
CA LYS A 155 -4.97 -11.82 10.34
C LYS A 155 -6.23 -10.98 10.11
N THR A 156 -7.31 -11.66 9.72
CA THR A 156 -8.64 -11.08 9.67
C THR A 156 -9.39 -11.51 10.92
N VAL A 157 -10.04 -10.55 11.58
CA VAL A 157 -10.86 -10.76 12.78
C VAL A 157 -12.34 -10.59 12.45
N GLU A 158 -13.21 -11.23 13.24
CA GLU A 158 -14.66 -11.16 13.06
C GLU A 158 -15.22 -9.79 13.48
N SER A 159 -14.76 -9.28 14.62
CA SER A 159 -15.11 -7.94 15.12
C SER A 159 -14.22 -6.88 14.46
N SER A 160 -14.78 -5.71 14.15
CA SER A 160 -13.99 -4.61 13.60
C SER A 160 -13.23 -3.88 14.69
N ILE A 161 -11.93 -3.66 14.45
CA ILE A 161 -10.98 -3.10 15.41
C ILE A 161 -10.69 -1.64 15.04
N ARG A 162 -10.47 -0.83 16.07
CA ARG A 162 -9.97 0.54 15.93
C ARG A 162 -9.06 0.95 17.08
N GLU A 163 -9.17 0.32 18.23
CA GLU A 163 -8.46 0.73 19.42
C GLU A 163 -7.01 0.24 19.42
N THR A 164 -6.12 1.04 19.99
CA THR A 164 -4.66 0.81 19.94
C THR A 164 -4.27 -0.53 20.57
N LEU A 165 -4.87 -0.87 21.73
CA LEU A 165 -4.60 -2.13 22.42
C LEU A 165 -5.07 -3.35 21.62
N GLU A 166 -6.28 -3.30 21.06
CA GLU A 166 -6.83 -4.38 20.22
C GLU A 166 -5.97 -4.63 18.98
N LEU A 167 -5.48 -3.56 18.34
CA LEU A 167 -4.55 -3.67 17.21
C LEU A 167 -3.24 -4.33 17.64
N TYR A 168 -2.70 -3.92 18.79
CA TYR A 168 -1.46 -4.48 19.33
C TYR A 168 -1.58 -5.97 19.66
N GLU A 169 -2.68 -6.41 20.27
CA GLU A 169 -2.92 -7.83 20.56
C GLU A 169 -2.89 -8.69 19.28
N VAL A 170 -3.50 -8.19 18.20
CA VAL A 170 -3.47 -8.89 16.91
C VAL A 170 -2.06 -8.91 16.33
N VAL A 171 -1.33 -7.79 16.38
CA VAL A 171 0.05 -7.70 15.89
C VAL A 171 1.00 -8.60 16.68
N ASP A 172 0.93 -8.59 18.01
CA ASP A 172 1.72 -9.47 18.87
C ASP A 172 1.44 -10.95 18.57
N GLY A 173 0.16 -11.32 18.38
CA GLY A 173 -0.22 -12.66 17.96
C GLY A 173 0.32 -13.06 16.58
N ILE A 174 0.50 -12.10 15.66
CA ILE A 174 1.16 -12.33 14.36
C ILE A 174 2.68 -12.48 14.57
N LEU A 175 3.32 -11.59 15.32
CA LEU A 175 4.76 -11.57 15.56
C LEU A 175 5.26 -12.85 16.25
N LYS A 176 4.48 -13.39 17.20
CA LYS A 176 4.77 -14.67 17.85
C LYS A 176 4.88 -15.86 16.88
N LYS A 177 4.27 -15.76 15.70
CA LYS A 177 4.31 -16.79 14.65
C LYS A 177 5.38 -16.53 13.58
N ILE A 178 6.09 -15.40 13.67
CA ILE A 178 7.16 -15.03 12.73
C ILE A 178 8.50 -15.42 13.35
N SER A 179 9.30 -16.17 12.60
CA SER A 179 10.70 -16.38 12.91
C SER A 179 11.53 -15.17 12.45
N PHE A 180 12.58 -14.85 13.18
CA PHE A 180 13.53 -13.78 12.84
C PHE A 180 14.90 -14.39 12.61
N PRO A 181 15.12 -15.11 11.50
CA PRO A 181 16.38 -15.81 11.24
C PRO A 181 17.52 -14.88 10.80
N LYS A 182 17.18 -13.67 10.33
CA LYS A 182 18.10 -12.69 9.73
C LYS A 182 17.84 -11.32 10.35
N LYS A 183 18.77 -10.37 10.18
CA LYS A 183 18.54 -8.99 10.63
C LYS A 183 17.40 -8.36 9.83
N VAL A 184 16.59 -7.56 10.50
CA VAL A 184 15.43 -6.87 9.93
C VAL A 184 15.83 -5.48 9.43
N ARG A 185 15.64 -5.26 8.14
CA ARG A 185 15.85 -3.97 7.47
C ARG A 185 14.64 -3.05 7.55
N LEU A 186 13.44 -3.63 7.53
CA LEU A 186 12.19 -2.88 7.54
C LEU A 186 11.10 -3.65 8.29
N ALA A 187 10.36 -2.90 9.11
CA ALA A 187 9.15 -3.39 9.76
C ALA A 187 7.97 -2.46 9.47
N GLY A 188 6.80 -3.03 9.22
CA GLY A 188 5.61 -2.27 8.90
C GLY A 188 4.32 -2.97 9.25
N MET A 189 3.27 -2.18 9.40
CA MET A 189 1.91 -2.66 9.62
C MET A 189 0.94 -1.97 8.66
N TYR A 190 -0.03 -2.74 8.22
CA TYR A 190 -1.11 -2.32 7.35
C TYR A 190 -2.45 -2.80 7.91
N VAL A 191 -3.47 -1.96 7.75
CA VAL A 191 -4.86 -2.27 8.04
C VAL A 191 -5.67 -2.18 6.74
N SER A 192 -6.63 -3.08 6.57
CA SER A 192 -7.52 -3.12 5.42
C SER A 192 -8.89 -3.68 5.83
N ASN A 193 -9.77 -3.87 4.84
CA ASN A 193 -11.15 -4.29 5.06
C ASN A 193 -11.88 -3.32 6.01
N PHE A 194 -11.96 -2.06 5.57
CA PHE A 194 -12.49 -0.97 6.38
C PHE A 194 -14.02 -1.01 6.44
N THR A 195 -14.56 -0.69 7.61
CA THR A 195 -15.98 -0.46 7.85
C THR A 195 -16.20 0.94 8.46
N ASN A 196 -17.41 1.47 8.28
CA ASN A 196 -17.83 2.76 8.85
C ASN A 196 -18.62 2.60 10.16
N HIS A 197 -18.72 1.38 10.67
CA HIS A 197 -19.39 1.05 11.92
C HIS A 197 -18.62 -0.04 12.65
N LYS A 198 -18.78 -0.04 13.98
CA LYS A 198 -18.28 -1.10 14.83
C LYS A 198 -19.08 -2.38 14.58
N ILE A 199 -18.39 -3.48 14.37
CA ILE A 199 -18.97 -4.82 14.28
C ILE A 199 -18.41 -5.59 15.48
N GLU A 200 -19.28 -6.10 16.34
CA GLU A 200 -18.88 -6.89 17.50
C GLU A 200 -19.55 -8.25 17.49
N GLN A 201 -18.75 -9.31 17.64
CA GLN A 201 -19.26 -10.60 18.06
C GLN A 201 -19.50 -10.54 19.57
N LEU A 202 -20.75 -10.73 19.99
CA LEU A 202 -21.12 -10.71 21.41
C LEU A 202 -20.70 -12.03 22.07
N LYS A 203 -19.92 -11.94 23.14
CA LYS A 203 -19.68 -13.03 24.09
C LYS A 203 -20.45 -12.73 25.37
N LEU A 204 -21.07 -13.75 25.96
CA LEU A 204 -21.89 -13.60 27.16
C LEU A 204 -21.00 -13.13 28.34
N GLY A 205 -21.34 -12.01 28.99
CA GLY A 205 -20.69 -11.51 30.23
C GLY A 205 -19.68 -10.36 30.11
N GLU A 206 -19.26 -9.92 28.92
CA GLU A 206 -18.17 -8.92 28.77
C GLU A 206 -18.61 -7.44 28.68
N ARG A 207 -19.91 -7.13 28.82
CA ARG A 207 -20.50 -5.85 28.39
C ARG A 207 -20.02 -4.63 29.18
N VAL A 208 -19.87 -4.74 30.50
CA VAL A 208 -19.63 -3.58 31.39
C VAL A 208 -18.17 -3.07 31.32
N LYS A 209 -17.17 -3.97 31.27
CA LYS A 209 -15.74 -3.58 31.24
C LYS A 209 -15.36 -2.84 29.96
N LYS A 210 -15.94 -3.22 28.82
CA LYS A 210 -15.64 -2.63 27.50
C LYS A 210 -16.10 -1.17 27.37
N GLU A 211 -17.14 -0.77 28.08
CA GLU A 211 -17.74 0.57 27.97
C GLU A 211 -16.86 1.66 28.61
N ASN A 212 -16.24 1.36 29.75
CA ASN A 212 -15.33 2.28 30.44
C ASN A 212 -14.03 2.49 29.67
N ILE A 213 -13.43 1.41 29.15
CA ILE A 213 -12.21 1.48 28.31
C ILE A 213 -12.44 2.36 27.08
N LYS A 214 -13.62 2.24 26.47
CA LYS A 214 -14.00 3.04 25.30
C LYS A 214 -14.08 4.53 25.63
N LYS A 215 -14.75 4.90 26.73
CA LYS A 215 -14.87 6.30 27.16
C LYS A 215 -13.49 6.94 27.40
N VAL A 216 -12.61 6.22 28.08
CA VAL A 216 -11.23 6.66 28.33
C VAL A 216 -10.47 6.85 27.03
N SER A 217 -10.57 5.89 26.11
CA SER A 217 -9.90 5.95 24.81
C SER A 217 -10.39 7.11 23.93
N GLU A 218 -11.69 7.40 23.96
CA GLU A 218 -12.27 8.55 23.26
C GLU A 218 -11.82 9.88 23.84
N LEU A 219 -11.75 9.99 25.17
CA LEU A 219 -11.24 11.17 25.86
C LEU A 219 -9.76 11.41 25.53
N ALA A 220 -8.93 10.36 25.64
CA ALA A 220 -7.51 10.43 25.31
C ALA A 220 -7.30 10.90 23.86
N TYR A 221 -8.10 10.38 22.92
CA TYR A 221 -8.07 10.83 21.53
C TYR A 221 -8.47 12.31 21.37
N LYS A 222 -9.52 12.79 22.05
CA LYS A 222 -9.94 14.20 22.00
C LYS A 222 -8.83 15.13 22.46
N ILE A 223 -8.12 14.77 23.54
CA ILE A 223 -7.00 15.55 24.06
C ILE A 223 -5.83 15.53 23.08
N LYS A 224 -5.44 14.35 22.56
CA LYS A 224 -4.39 14.23 21.53
C LYS A 224 -4.71 15.04 20.28
N LYS A 225 -5.98 15.12 19.88
CA LYS A 225 -6.42 15.92 18.74
C LYS A 225 -6.34 17.42 19.00
N LYS A 226 -6.69 17.89 20.20
CA LYS A 226 -6.74 19.32 20.53
C LYS A 226 -5.36 19.90 20.82
N TYR A 227 -4.53 19.17 21.55
CA TYR A 227 -3.28 19.71 22.08
C TYR A 227 -2.02 19.10 21.44
N GLY A 228 -2.14 17.98 20.72
CA GLY A 228 -1.02 17.30 20.07
C GLY A 228 -0.83 15.85 20.54
N LYS A 229 -0.20 15.03 19.68
CA LYS A 229 -0.12 13.57 19.86
C LYS A 229 0.64 13.11 21.12
N ASN A 230 1.61 13.91 21.58
CA ASN A 230 2.57 13.52 22.62
C ASN A 230 2.18 13.96 24.04
N ILE A 231 0.97 14.48 24.24
CA ILE A 231 0.55 15.05 25.53
C ILE A 231 0.06 14.00 26.53
N ILE A 232 -0.38 12.84 26.04
CA ILE A 232 -0.81 11.73 26.88
C ILE A 232 -0.02 10.49 26.50
N ILE A 233 0.54 9.85 27.53
CA ILE A 233 1.19 8.54 27.44
C ILE A 233 0.18 7.53 26.86
N ASP A 234 0.59 6.78 25.84
CA ASP A 234 -0.29 5.81 25.23
C ASP A 234 -0.42 4.57 26.13
N PRO A 235 -1.59 3.89 26.17
CA PRO A 235 -1.76 2.67 26.95
C PRO A 235 -0.70 1.58 26.67
N LEU A 236 -0.10 1.57 25.49
CA LEU A 236 0.99 0.65 25.15
C LEU A 236 2.33 0.92 25.85
N ASP A 237 2.46 2.09 26.47
CA ASP A 237 3.67 2.56 27.17
C ASP A 237 3.51 2.60 28.69
N CYS A 238 2.30 2.36 29.20
CA CYS A 238 2.05 2.22 30.63
C CYS A 238 2.71 0.92 31.13
N LYS A 239 3.56 1.05 32.17
CA LYS A 239 4.19 -0.09 32.85
C LYS A 239 3.18 -0.88 33.67
#